data_AF-A0AAV5US88-F1
#
_entry.id   AF-A0AAV5US88-F1
#
_cell.length_a   1.000
_cell.length_b   1.000
_cell.length_c   1.000
_cell.angle_alpha   90.00
_cell.angle_beta   90.00
_cell.angle_gamma   90.00
#
_symmetry.space_group_name_H-M   'P 1'
#
loop_
_entity.id
_entity.type
_entity.pdbx_description
1 polymer ?
#
loop_
_entity_poly.entity_id
_entity_poly.type
_entity_poly.pdbx_seq_one_letter_code
_entity_poly.pdbx_strand_id
1 'polypeptide(L)'
;NRMRKLLILLLLVAATTAMRQQAAGIEGKLMCGQKPAASVHVKLWDEDSGPDPDDVMDEGYTDHNGVFRLQGSETELTPIDPVFKVYHDCDDGIMPGQRKVKFKISNSYISPGGVPRRLFPLGVLNLETIFPKEERNYL
;
A
#
# COMPACT_ATOMS: atom_id res chain seq x y z
N ASN A 1 37.53 -18.47 -19.15
CA ASN A 1 37.34 -17.62 -20.34
C ASN A 1 37.13 -16.16 -19.89
N ARG A 2 38.08 -15.24 -20.17
CA ARG A 2 38.03 -13.82 -19.73
C ARG A 2 36.75 -13.11 -20.21
N MET A 3 36.31 -13.40 -21.44
CA MET A 3 35.09 -12.82 -22.01
C MET A 3 33.84 -13.16 -21.20
N ARG A 4 33.69 -14.40 -20.73
CA ARG A 4 32.55 -14.81 -19.89
C ARG A 4 32.51 -14.04 -18.56
N LYS A 5 33.68 -13.77 -17.95
CA LYS A 5 33.76 -12.94 -16.73
C LYS A 5 33.38 -11.48 -17.03
N LEU A 6 33.80 -10.95 -18.17
CA LEU A 6 33.45 -9.59 -18.60
C LEU A 6 31.95 -9.44 -18.88
N LEU A 7 31.34 -10.42 -19.56
CA LEU A 7 29.90 -10.47 -19.83
C LEU A 7 29.07 -10.55 -18.54
N ILE A 8 29.47 -11.40 -17.59
CA ILE A 8 28.79 -11.49 -16.28
C ILE A 8 28.89 -10.16 -15.53
N LEU A 9 30.07 -9.52 -15.53
CA LEU A 9 30.24 -8.21 -14.90
C LEU A 9 29.37 -7.13 -15.56
N LEU A 10 29.27 -7.13 -16.89
CA LEU A 10 28.41 -6.19 -17.62
C LEU A 10 26.92 -6.37 -17.28
N LEU A 11 26.46 -7.62 -17.20
CA LEU A 11 25.08 -7.95 -16.83
C LEU A 11 24.75 -7.51 -15.40
N LEU A 12 25.67 -7.71 -14.45
CA LEU A 12 25.50 -7.26 -13.07
C LEU A 12 25.43 -5.74 -12.96
N VAL A 13 26.30 -5.00 -13.69
CA VAL A 13 26.25 -3.53 -13.71
C VAL A 13 24.98 -3.02 -14.39
N ALA A 14 24.51 -3.67 -15.45
CA ALA A 14 23.25 -3.30 -16.10
C ALA A 14 22.05 -3.50 -15.15
N ALA A 15 22.03 -4.60 -14.39
CA ALA A 15 20.97 -4.89 -13.43
C ALA A 15 20.88 -3.83 -12.32
N THR A 16 22.01 -3.36 -11.77
CA THR A 16 21.99 -2.32 -10.73
C THR A 16 21.51 -0.98 -11.25
N THR A 17 21.77 -0.65 -12.52
CA THR A 17 21.23 0.58 -13.15
C THR A 17 19.75 0.50 -13.52
N ALA A 18 19.18 -0.72 -13.54
CA ALA A 18 17.79 -0.94 -13.90
C ALA A 18 16.83 -0.78 -12.71
N MET A 19 17.32 -0.87 -11.47
CA MET A 19 16.52 -0.62 -10.28
C MET A 19 16.02 0.83 -10.26
N ARG A 20 14.73 1.00 -9.99
CA ARG A 20 14.09 2.30 -9.96
C ARG A 20 13.40 2.48 -8.63
N GLN A 21 13.67 3.61 -8.00
CA GLN A 21 12.85 4.03 -6.88
C GLN A 21 11.51 4.54 -7.40
N GLN A 22 10.42 4.08 -6.80
CA GLN A 22 9.06 4.40 -7.16
C GLN A 22 8.26 4.69 -5.91
N ALA A 23 7.32 5.63 -5.99
CA ALA A 23 6.54 6.07 -4.86
C ALA A 23 5.05 6.14 -5.18
N ALA A 24 4.25 5.81 -4.18
CA ALA A 24 2.80 5.94 -4.20
C ALA A 24 2.34 6.56 -2.89
N GLY A 25 1.13 7.11 -2.91
CA GLY A 25 0.50 7.60 -1.69
C GLY A 25 -0.99 7.78 -1.87
N ILE A 26 -1.70 7.85 -0.75
CA ILE A 26 -3.15 7.82 -0.66
C ILE A 26 -3.63 8.71 0.47
N GLU A 27 -4.77 9.36 0.28
CA GLU A 27 -5.46 10.12 1.31
C GLU A 27 -6.96 9.92 1.23
N GLY A 28 -7.64 10.11 2.36
CA GLY A 28 -9.09 9.97 2.43
C GLY A 28 -9.63 10.12 3.84
N LYS A 29 -10.90 9.78 3.99
CA LYS A 29 -11.63 9.81 5.26
C LYS A 29 -12.46 8.54 5.45
N LEU A 30 -12.33 7.92 6.60
CA LEU A 30 -13.10 6.75 6.99
C LEU A 30 -14.23 7.13 7.95
N MET A 31 -15.39 6.54 7.73
CA MET A 31 -16.60 6.69 8.53
C MET A 31 -17.03 5.32 9.06
N CYS A 32 -17.68 5.31 10.21
CA CYS A 32 -18.39 4.15 10.75
C CYS A 32 -19.82 4.61 11.06
N GLY A 33 -20.73 4.32 10.13
CA GLY A 33 -22.04 4.98 10.12
C GLY A 33 -21.89 6.47 9.92
N GLN A 34 -22.60 7.23 10.76
CA GLN A 34 -22.60 8.69 10.67
C GLN A 34 -21.46 9.35 11.45
N LYS A 35 -20.56 8.57 12.05
CA LYS A 35 -19.44 9.09 12.85
C LYS A 35 -18.12 8.88 12.12
N PRO A 36 -17.14 9.79 12.28
CA PRO A 36 -15.79 9.53 11.84
C PRO A 36 -15.22 8.26 12.48
N ALA A 37 -14.57 7.42 11.69
CA ALA A 37 -13.89 6.24 12.19
C ALA A 37 -12.47 6.64 12.62
N ALA A 38 -12.33 7.06 13.88
CA ALA A 38 -11.06 7.48 14.46
C ALA A 38 -10.21 6.29 14.91
N SER A 39 -8.88 6.47 14.92
CA SER A 39 -7.91 5.46 15.37
C SER A 39 -8.00 4.12 14.63
N VAL A 40 -8.43 4.13 13.37
CA VAL A 40 -8.45 2.96 12.49
C VAL A 40 -7.05 2.75 11.92
N HIS A 41 -6.50 1.55 12.05
CA HIS A 41 -5.19 1.22 11.51
C HIS A 41 -5.27 1.09 9.99
N VAL A 42 -4.39 1.80 9.31
CA VAL A 42 -4.30 1.82 7.86
C VAL A 42 -2.86 1.59 7.43
N LYS A 43 -2.68 0.83 6.33
CA LYS A 43 -1.36 0.53 5.78
C LYS A 43 -1.35 0.71 4.28
N LEU A 44 -0.23 1.20 3.75
CA LEU A 44 0.12 1.19 2.35
C LEU A 44 1.15 0.09 2.13
N TRP A 45 0.84 -0.84 1.23
CA TRP A 45 1.68 -1.98 0.90
C TRP A 45 2.10 -1.93 -0.55
N ASP A 46 3.24 -2.52 -0.83
CA ASP A 46 3.52 -3.19 -2.09
C ASP A 46 3.02 -4.63 -1.99
N GLU A 47 2.06 -5.04 -2.82
CA GLU A 47 1.69 -6.47 -2.94
C GLU A 47 2.16 -6.97 -4.31
N ASP A 48 3.36 -7.51 -4.34
CA ASP A 48 4.03 -7.88 -5.57
C ASP A 48 3.44 -9.14 -6.20
N SER A 49 3.24 -9.08 -7.51
CA SER A 49 2.88 -10.26 -8.31
C SER A 49 4.10 -11.14 -8.66
N GLY A 50 5.30 -10.71 -8.27
CA GLY A 50 6.60 -11.16 -8.75
C GLY A 50 7.44 -11.96 -7.72
N PRO A 51 8.77 -12.00 -7.89
CA PRO A 51 9.69 -12.68 -6.96
C PRO A 51 9.97 -11.86 -5.69
N ASP A 52 9.58 -10.59 -5.67
CA ASP A 52 9.82 -9.65 -4.59
C ASP A 52 8.77 -9.86 -3.47
N PRO A 53 9.16 -9.76 -2.19
CA PRO A 53 8.26 -9.99 -1.06
C PRO A 53 7.30 -8.81 -0.87
N ASP A 54 6.08 -9.08 -0.40
CA ASP A 54 5.14 -8.01 -0.02
C ASP A 54 5.74 -7.11 1.08
N ASP A 55 5.87 -5.82 0.79
CA ASP A 55 6.53 -4.84 1.68
C ASP A 55 5.56 -3.77 2.20
N VAL A 56 5.74 -3.38 3.48
CA VAL A 56 4.99 -2.26 4.07
C VAL A 56 5.71 -0.96 3.72
N MET A 57 5.08 -0.16 2.87
CA MET A 57 5.62 1.14 2.45
C MET A 57 5.39 2.23 3.51
N ASP A 58 4.21 2.23 4.14
CA ASP A 58 3.84 3.20 5.19
C ASP A 58 2.66 2.68 6.02
N GLU A 59 2.55 3.12 7.27
CA GLU A 59 1.41 2.80 8.13
C GLU A 59 1.06 3.93 9.10
N GLY A 60 -0.21 3.98 9.48
CA GLY A 60 -0.68 4.98 10.42
C GLY A 60 -2.08 4.72 10.91
N TYR A 61 -2.64 5.70 11.59
CA TYR A 61 -3.99 5.65 12.12
C TYR A 61 -4.79 6.85 11.63
N THR A 62 -6.08 6.65 11.38
CA THR A 62 -6.98 7.78 11.13
C THR A 62 -7.04 8.71 12.34
N ASP A 63 -7.13 10.01 12.08
CA ASP A 63 -7.27 11.02 13.13
C ASP A 63 -8.68 11.03 13.75
N HIS A 64 -8.92 11.96 14.68
CA HIS A 64 -10.23 12.14 15.33
C HIS A 64 -11.38 12.48 14.35
N ASN A 65 -11.06 12.98 13.15
CA ASN A 65 -12.00 13.28 12.08
C ASN A 65 -12.09 12.14 11.05
N GLY A 66 -11.46 10.99 11.32
CA GLY A 66 -11.40 9.83 10.43
C GLY A 66 -10.48 10.03 9.23
N VAL A 67 -9.69 11.10 9.19
CA VAL A 67 -8.84 11.45 8.05
C VAL A 67 -7.52 10.70 8.15
N PHE A 68 -7.00 10.23 7.01
CA PHE A 68 -5.68 9.62 6.89
C PHE A 68 -4.95 10.13 5.64
N ARG A 69 -3.63 10.01 5.69
CA ARG A 69 -2.73 10.27 4.57
C ARG A 69 -1.49 9.39 4.75
N LEU A 70 -1.21 8.54 3.76
CA LEU A 70 -0.04 7.66 3.73
C LEU A 70 0.76 7.88 2.45
N GLN A 71 2.08 7.72 2.52
CA GLN A 71 2.97 7.73 1.36
C GLN A 71 4.24 6.94 1.66
N GLY A 72 4.72 6.22 0.66
CA GLY A 72 6.00 5.50 0.77
C GLY A 72 6.61 5.26 -0.60
N SER A 73 7.76 4.58 -0.61
CA SER A 73 8.47 4.26 -1.84
C SER A 73 9.27 2.98 -1.69
N GLU A 74 9.34 2.20 -2.76
CA GLU A 74 10.21 1.04 -2.86
C GLU A 74 11.21 1.17 -4.02
N THR A 75 12.27 0.36 -3.98
CA THR A 75 13.29 0.30 -5.03
C THR A 75 13.29 -1.07 -5.67
N GLU A 76 12.73 -1.15 -6.88
CA GLU A 76 12.46 -2.42 -7.57
C GLU A 76 12.79 -2.36 -9.06
N LEU A 77 12.88 -3.53 -9.68
CA LEU A 77 13.07 -3.65 -11.13
C LEU A 77 11.75 -3.49 -11.89
N THR A 78 10.65 -3.96 -11.30
CA THR A 78 9.29 -3.88 -11.84
C THR A 78 8.53 -2.68 -11.28
N PRO A 79 7.43 -2.25 -11.90
CA PRO A 79 6.53 -1.30 -11.27
C PRO A 79 5.93 -1.87 -9.99
N ILE A 80 5.97 -1.08 -8.91
CA ILE A 80 5.29 -1.37 -7.64
C ILE A 80 3.78 -1.63 -7.84
N ASP A 81 3.18 -2.44 -6.99
CA ASP A 81 1.76 -2.81 -6.97
C ASP A 81 1.08 -2.28 -5.67
N PRO A 82 0.85 -0.95 -5.56
CA PRO A 82 0.41 -0.34 -4.31
C PRO A 82 -1.01 -0.76 -3.90
N VAL A 83 -1.15 -1.26 -2.68
CA VAL A 83 -2.41 -1.69 -2.06
C VAL A 83 -2.61 -0.99 -0.72
N PHE A 84 -3.73 -0.28 -0.59
CA PHE A 84 -4.17 0.29 0.67
C PHE A 84 -5.01 -0.70 1.46
N LYS A 85 -4.69 -0.90 2.75
CA LYS A 85 -5.37 -1.83 3.64
C LYS A 85 -5.93 -1.08 4.85
N VAL A 86 -7.17 -1.40 5.21
CA VAL A 86 -7.86 -0.86 6.39
C VAL A 86 -8.17 -1.99 7.34
N TYR A 87 -7.83 -1.83 8.62
CA TYR A 87 -8.07 -2.79 9.69
C TYR A 87 -8.99 -2.16 10.73
N HIS A 88 -10.22 -2.67 10.87
CA HIS A 88 -11.24 -2.01 11.67
C HIS A 88 -12.23 -2.98 12.34
N ASP A 89 -12.90 -2.49 13.38
CA ASP A 89 -13.95 -3.20 14.12
C ASP A 89 -15.33 -2.51 13.96
N CYS A 90 -15.47 -1.65 12.95
CA CYS A 90 -16.75 -1.01 12.63
C CYS A 90 -17.84 -2.06 12.36
N ASP A 91 -18.95 -1.96 13.09
CA ASP A 91 -20.10 -2.89 13.05
C ASP A 91 -19.71 -4.37 13.22
N ASP A 92 -18.65 -4.64 14.00
CA ASP A 92 -18.05 -5.98 14.09
C ASP A 92 -18.36 -6.71 15.42
N GLY A 93 -19.06 -6.06 16.35
CA GLY A 93 -19.44 -6.66 17.63
C GLY A 93 -18.25 -7.12 18.48
N ILE A 94 -18.35 -8.30 19.10
CA ILE A 94 -17.26 -8.95 19.85
C ILE A 94 -16.76 -10.15 19.05
N MET A 95 -16.16 -9.88 17.89
CA MET A 95 -15.57 -10.92 17.04
C MET A 95 -14.03 -10.88 17.16
N PRO A 96 -13.35 -12.04 17.19
CA PRO A 96 -11.88 -12.08 17.32
C PRO A 96 -11.20 -11.59 16.05
N GLY A 97 -10.12 -10.81 16.19
CA GLY A 97 -9.43 -10.18 15.05
C GLY A 97 -10.23 -9.02 14.45
N GLN A 98 -9.63 -8.31 13.49
CA GLN A 98 -10.26 -7.13 12.87
C GLN A 98 -10.70 -7.42 11.44
N ARG A 99 -11.78 -6.78 10.98
CA ARG A 99 -12.13 -6.75 9.55
C ARG A 99 -10.99 -6.09 8.76
N LYS A 100 -10.64 -6.67 7.61
CA LYS A 100 -9.55 -6.20 6.76
C LYS A 100 -10.03 -6.03 5.32
N VAL A 101 -10.03 -4.79 4.85
CA VAL A 101 -10.41 -4.45 3.47
C VAL A 101 -9.18 -3.98 2.70
N LYS A 102 -9.06 -4.39 1.43
CA LYS A 102 -7.95 -4.03 0.53
C LYS A 102 -8.45 -3.23 -0.66
N PHE A 103 -7.70 -2.18 -1.03
CA PHE A 103 -7.96 -1.33 -2.19
C PHE A 103 -6.71 -1.22 -3.04
N LYS A 104 -6.75 -1.73 -4.27
CA LYS A 104 -5.65 -1.54 -5.23
C LYS A 104 -5.63 -0.09 -5.70
N ILE A 105 -4.48 0.56 -5.56
CA ILE A 105 -4.26 1.93 -6.06
C ILE A 105 -3.90 1.83 -7.55
N SER A 106 -4.50 2.71 -8.37
CA SER A 106 -4.21 2.72 -9.81
C SER A 106 -2.74 3.03 -10.07
N ASN A 107 -2.10 2.27 -10.95
CA ASN A 107 -0.71 2.48 -11.39
C ASN A 107 -0.46 3.90 -11.93
N SER A 108 -1.52 4.61 -12.35
CA SER A 108 -1.42 6.03 -12.73
C SER A 108 -1.00 6.95 -11.58
N TYR A 109 -1.03 6.51 -10.31
CA TYR A 109 -0.56 7.29 -9.16
C TYR A 109 0.87 6.96 -8.74
N ILE A 110 1.51 5.97 -9.38
CA ILE A 110 2.92 5.66 -9.17
C ILE A 110 3.77 6.75 -9.80
N SER A 111 4.74 7.24 -9.05
CA SER A 111 5.67 8.28 -9.47
C SER A 111 7.11 7.77 -9.36
N PRO A 112 8.01 8.14 -10.28
CA PRO A 112 9.43 7.84 -10.12
C PRO A 112 10.04 8.70 -9.01
N GLY A 113 10.99 8.13 -8.27
CA GLY A 113 11.66 8.73 -7.12
C GLY A 113 11.02 8.32 -5.78
N GLY A 114 11.55 8.84 -4.68
CA GLY A 114 11.13 8.48 -3.31
C GLY A 114 9.92 9.23 -2.76
N VAL A 115 9.26 10.09 -3.55
CA VAL A 115 8.10 10.87 -3.09
C VAL A 115 7.02 10.87 -4.17
N PRO A 116 5.75 10.56 -3.82
CA PRO A 116 4.68 10.56 -4.81
C PRO A 116 4.39 11.99 -5.30
N ARG A 117 4.21 12.16 -6.62
CA ARG A 117 3.86 13.47 -7.21
C ARG A 117 2.41 13.88 -6.95
N ARG A 118 1.56 12.89 -6.67
CA ARG A 118 0.15 13.05 -6.35
C ARG A 118 -0.29 11.92 -5.44
N LEU A 119 -1.25 12.19 -4.58
CA LEU A 119 -1.88 11.16 -3.76
C LEU A 119 -3.17 10.68 -4.41
N PHE A 120 -3.45 9.40 -4.27
CA PHE A 120 -4.72 8.80 -4.65
C PHE A 120 -5.82 9.31 -3.72
N PRO A 121 -6.85 10.03 -4.22
CA PRO A 121 -7.94 10.48 -3.39
C PRO A 121 -8.98 9.36 -3.25
N LEU A 122 -8.96 8.62 -2.14
CA LEU A 122 -9.98 7.60 -1.88
C LEU A 122 -11.36 8.21 -1.68
N GLY A 123 -11.42 9.46 -1.21
CA GLY A 123 -12.64 10.15 -0.84
C GLY A 123 -13.11 9.77 0.57
N VAL A 124 -14.44 9.69 0.75
CA VAL A 124 -15.06 9.30 2.02
C VAL A 124 -15.60 7.88 1.89
N LEU A 125 -15.15 6.99 2.77
CA LEU A 125 -15.54 5.59 2.79
C LEU A 125 -16.23 5.24 4.10
N ASN A 126 -17.44 4.68 4.04
CA ASN A 126 -18.12 4.14 5.22
C ASN A 126 -17.81 2.64 5.37
N LEU A 127 -17.20 2.27 6.50
CA LEU A 127 -16.75 0.93 6.85
C LEU A 127 -17.88 -0.03 7.27
N GLU A 128 -19.12 0.45 7.38
CA GLU A 128 -20.31 -0.44 7.44
C GLU A 128 -20.54 -1.19 6.13
N THR A 129 -19.96 -0.70 5.02
CA THR A 129 -20.03 -1.38 3.74
C THR A 129 -19.37 -2.76 3.85
N ILE A 130 -20.07 -3.79 3.37
CA ILE A 130 -19.50 -5.14 3.24
C ILE A 130 -18.82 -5.25 1.88
N PHE A 131 -17.50 -5.38 1.87
CA PHE A 131 -16.72 -5.44 0.64
C PHE A 131 -16.60 -6.89 0.16
N PRO A 132 -16.75 -7.16 -1.15
CA PRO A 132 -16.42 -8.46 -1.71
C PRO A 132 -14.96 -8.82 -1.41
N LYS A 133 -14.71 -10.04 -0.93
CA LYS A 133 -13.38 -10.53 -0.50
C LYS A 133 -12.79 -9.78 0.69
N GLU A 134 -13.62 -9.15 1.52
CA GLU A 134 -13.18 -8.70 2.84
C GLU A 134 -12.63 -9.88 3.65
N GLU A 135 -11.46 -9.66 4.24
CA GLU A 135 -10.73 -10.66 5.01
C GLU A 135 -10.82 -10.33 6.51
N ARG A 136 -10.25 -11.21 7.34
CA ARG A 136 -10.13 -10.99 8.77
C ARG A 136 -8.68 -11.12 9.20
N ASN A 137 -8.21 -10.16 10.00
CA ASN A 137 -6.86 -10.12 10.55
C ASN A 137 -6.89 -10.59 12.00
N TYR A 138 -6.53 -11.85 12.23
CA TYR A 138 -6.27 -12.38 13.55
C TYR A 138 -4.79 -12.12 13.85
N LEU A 139 -4.49 -11.51 14.99
CA LEU A 139 -3.11 -11.27 15.46
C LEU A 139 -2.24 -12.52 15.34
#